data_AF-Q4S9T8-F1
#
_entry.id   AF-Q4S9T8-F1
#
_cell.length_a   1.000
_cell.length_b   1.000
_cell.length_c   1.000
_cell.angle_alpha   90.00
_cell.angle_beta   90.00
_cell.angle_gamma   90.00
#
_symmetry.space_group_name_H-M   'P 1'
#
loop_
_entity.id
_entity.type
_entity.pdbx_description
1 polymer ?
#
loop_
_entity_poly.entity_id
_entity_poly.type
_entity_poly.pdbx_seq_one_letter_code
_entity_poly.pdbx_strand_id
1 'polypeptide(L)'
;MRVVLLDVSLTWSEFLPVSRIDASTHVEVQVHAVSHIRHIRKMAFRKFLPLFDRVLVERFTAETVTKGGIMLPEKSQGKVLQATVVATGPGSVNQKGELHPVSVKVGEKVLLPEYGGTKVVLDDKDYFLFRDGDILGKYVE
;
A
#
# COMPACT_ATOMS: atom_id res chain seq x y z
N MET A 1 63.27 8.02 -46.59
CA MET A 1 62.01 7.93 -47.39
C MET A 1 61.04 7.04 -46.60
N ARG A 2 59.70 7.09 -46.70
CA ARG A 2 58.78 7.09 -47.86
C ARG A 2 58.90 5.78 -48.68
N VAL A 3 57.84 5.02 -49.02
CA VAL A 3 56.41 5.10 -48.61
C VAL A 3 56.08 3.88 -47.69
N VAL A 4 55.01 3.07 -47.71
CA VAL A 4 53.79 2.89 -48.54
C VAL A 4 52.57 2.62 -47.62
N LEU A 5 51.48 2.05 -48.15
CA LEU A 5 50.19 1.73 -47.52
C LEU A 5 49.48 0.65 -48.38
N LEU A 6 48.22 0.31 -48.09
CA LEU A 6 47.28 -0.55 -48.88
C LEU A 6 47.46 -2.09 -48.71
N ASP A 7 46.40 -2.94 -48.69
CA ASP A 7 44.97 -2.67 -48.37
C ASP A 7 44.21 -3.97 -47.94
N VAL A 8 42.86 -3.89 -47.88
CA VAL A 8 41.87 -4.79 -47.29
C VAL A 8 41.64 -6.13 -48.02
N SER A 9 41.47 -7.22 -47.27
CA SER A 9 40.38 -8.22 -47.41
C SER A 9 40.42 -9.19 -46.21
N LEU A 10 39.36 -9.47 -45.44
CA LEU A 10 37.98 -9.89 -45.71
C LEU A 10 37.83 -11.29 -46.34
N THR A 11 37.94 -12.32 -45.49
CA THR A 11 37.14 -13.55 -45.60
C THR A 11 36.54 -13.89 -44.23
N TRP A 12 35.24 -14.15 -44.20
CA TRP A 12 34.53 -14.75 -43.06
C TRP A 12 34.57 -16.28 -43.20
N SER A 13 34.72 -17.02 -42.09
CA SER A 13 33.63 -17.85 -41.55
C SER A 13 33.91 -18.31 -40.10
N GLU A 14 32.84 -18.73 -39.41
CA GLU A 14 32.73 -19.76 -38.35
C GLU A 14 33.93 -19.96 -37.37
N PHE A 15 33.73 -19.88 -36.05
CA PHE A 15 32.83 -20.73 -35.26
C PHE A 15 32.22 -20.04 -34.01
N LEU A 16 31.09 -20.57 -33.54
CA LEU A 16 30.28 -20.14 -32.38
C LEU A 16 30.64 -20.92 -31.09
N PRO A 17 30.07 -20.62 -29.89
CA PRO A 17 29.32 -19.42 -29.45
C PRO A 17 29.87 -18.78 -28.13
N VAL A 18 29.22 -17.70 -27.67
CA VAL A 18 29.44 -17.09 -26.35
C VAL A 18 28.69 -17.84 -25.24
N SER A 19 29.35 -18.06 -24.09
CA SER A 19 28.70 -18.35 -22.80
C SER A 19 29.36 -17.59 -21.65
N ARG A 20 29.18 -16.27 -21.63
CA ARG A 20 29.51 -15.44 -20.46
C ARG A 20 28.54 -15.79 -19.32
N ILE A 21 29.01 -16.58 -18.35
CA ILE A 21 28.23 -16.92 -17.16
C ILE A 21 28.30 -15.73 -16.19
N ASP A 22 27.42 -14.75 -16.38
CA ASP A 22 27.32 -13.58 -15.52
C ASP A 22 26.77 -13.97 -14.13
N ALA A 23 27.46 -13.53 -13.07
CA ALA A 23 27.20 -13.89 -11.67
C ALA A 23 25.99 -13.16 -11.05
N SER A 24 24.87 -13.10 -11.79
CA SER A 24 23.66 -12.34 -11.43
C SER A 24 22.56 -13.18 -10.76
N THR A 25 22.37 -14.41 -11.25
CA THR A 25 21.17 -15.25 -10.96
C THR A 25 21.04 -15.81 -9.54
N HIS A 26 21.94 -15.47 -8.61
CA HIS A 26 21.84 -15.85 -7.20
C HIS A 26 21.35 -14.71 -6.27
N VAL A 27 21.22 -13.47 -6.76
CA VAL A 27 20.82 -12.32 -5.91
C VAL A 27 19.29 -12.12 -5.89
N GLU A 28 18.58 -12.49 -6.96
CA GLU A 28 17.14 -12.22 -7.10
C GLU A 28 16.27 -12.97 -6.06
N VAL A 29 16.65 -14.20 -5.69
CA VAL A 29 15.82 -15.05 -4.81
C VAL A 29 15.63 -14.44 -3.41
N GLN A 30 16.62 -13.70 -2.90
CA GLN A 30 16.52 -13.08 -1.56
C GLN A 30 15.73 -11.77 -1.55
N VAL A 31 15.77 -10.96 -2.62
CA VAL A 31 15.13 -9.64 -2.61
C VAL A 31 13.60 -9.71 -2.60
N HIS A 32 12.99 -10.74 -3.22
CA HIS A 32 11.54 -10.93 -3.23
C HIS A 32 10.94 -11.20 -1.82
N ALA A 33 11.65 -11.97 -0.99
CA ALA A 33 11.22 -12.27 0.38
C ALA A 33 11.36 -11.04 1.30
N VAL A 34 12.48 -10.32 1.21
CA VAL A 34 12.73 -9.10 2.00
C VAL A 34 11.73 -7.98 1.62
N SER A 35 11.33 -7.91 0.35
CA SER A 35 10.26 -7.01 -0.12
C SER A 35 8.93 -7.26 0.59
N HIS A 36 8.45 -8.51 0.62
CA HIS A 36 7.18 -8.87 1.27
C HIS A 36 7.15 -8.54 2.76
N ILE A 37 8.23 -8.84 3.50
CA ILE A 37 8.33 -8.58 4.94
C ILE A 37 8.24 -7.07 5.23
N ARG A 38 8.88 -6.23 4.40
CA ARG A 38 8.76 -4.76 4.50
C ARG A 38 7.34 -4.28 4.20
N HIS A 39 6.65 -4.89 3.24
CA HIS A 39 5.29 -4.51 2.86
C HIS A 39 4.26 -4.83 3.96
N ILE A 40 4.29 -6.04 4.52
CA ILE A 40 3.42 -6.46 5.64
C ILE A 40 3.57 -5.51 6.84
N ARG A 41 4.81 -5.12 7.17
CA ARG A 41 5.10 -4.20 8.28
C ARG A 41 4.68 -2.74 8.02
N LYS A 42 4.33 -2.38 6.77
CA LYS A 42 3.74 -1.08 6.41
C LYS A 42 2.21 -1.11 6.41
N MET A 43 1.60 -2.28 6.20
CA MET A 43 0.15 -2.46 6.23
C MET A 43 -0.42 -2.70 7.65
N ALA A 44 0.36 -3.32 8.53
CA ALA A 44 0.01 -3.53 9.94
C ALA A 44 0.19 -2.27 10.79
N PHE A 45 -0.73 -2.03 11.74
CA PHE A 45 -0.63 -0.94 12.71
C PHE A 45 -0.29 -1.48 14.10
N ARG A 46 0.86 -1.05 14.64
CA ARG A 46 1.43 -1.50 15.94
C ARG A 46 1.64 -3.03 16.01
N LYS A 47 0.61 -3.78 16.40
CA LYS A 47 0.57 -5.25 16.47
C LYS A 47 -0.70 -5.85 15.81
N PHE A 48 -1.54 -5.02 15.19
CA PHE A 48 -2.79 -5.41 14.55
C PHE A 48 -2.64 -5.36 13.02
N LEU A 49 -2.88 -6.49 12.36
CA LEU A 49 -2.96 -6.60 10.90
C LEU A 49 -4.40 -7.02 10.54
N PRO A 50 -5.17 -6.20 9.81
CA PRO A 50 -6.48 -6.61 9.32
C PRO A 50 -6.36 -7.82 8.38
N LEU A 51 -7.32 -8.74 8.44
CA LEU A 51 -7.37 -9.91 7.57
C LEU A 51 -8.34 -9.69 6.41
N PHE A 52 -7.97 -10.18 5.23
CA PHE A 52 -8.68 -10.05 3.95
C PHE A 52 -8.87 -8.58 3.50
N ASP A 53 -10.09 -8.21 3.15
CA ASP A 53 -10.57 -6.92 2.65
C ASP A 53 -10.79 -5.86 3.75
N ARG A 54 -10.38 -6.13 4.99
CA ARG A 54 -10.65 -5.26 6.13
C ARG A 54 -9.68 -4.06 6.20
N VAL A 55 -10.21 -2.92 6.62
CA VAL A 55 -9.47 -1.65 6.76
C VAL A 55 -9.70 -1.09 8.15
N LEU A 56 -8.61 -0.73 8.85
CA LEU A 56 -8.66 -0.10 10.17
C LEU A 56 -8.49 1.42 10.03
N VAL A 57 -9.36 2.19 10.67
CA VAL A 57 -9.43 3.65 10.56
C VAL A 57 -9.46 4.34 11.94
N GLU A 58 -8.80 5.49 12.05
CA GLU A 58 -8.91 6.43 13.18
C GLU A 58 -9.85 7.57 12.75
N ARG A 59 -10.98 7.74 13.45
CA ARG A 59 -11.91 8.85 13.18
C ARG A 59 -11.29 10.18 13.61
N PHE A 60 -11.55 11.26 12.88
CA PHE A 60 -11.15 12.59 13.33
C PHE A 60 -11.95 13.01 14.57
N THR A 61 -11.32 13.83 15.42
CA THR A 61 -11.98 14.51 16.56
C THR A 61 -13.03 15.49 16.04
N ALA A 62 -14.22 15.51 16.66
CA ALA A 62 -15.29 16.43 16.27
C ALA A 62 -14.91 17.89 16.57
N GLU A 63 -15.22 18.81 15.65
CA GLU A 63 -15.04 20.25 15.86
C GLU A 63 -15.92 20.72 17.04
N THR A 64 -15.30 21.07 18.17
CA THR A 64 -15.97 21.57 19.38
C THR A 64 -16.31 23.05 19.28
N VAL A 65 -15.53 23.80 18.51
CA VAL A 65 -15.74 25.23 18.23
C VAL A 65 -16.13 25.38 16.77
N THR A 66 -17.34 25.84 16.50
CA THR A 66 -17.78 26.15 15.14
C THR A 66 -17.12 27.42 14.60
N LYS A 67 -17.13 27.60 13.28
CA LYS A 67 -16.54 28.78 12.60
C LYS A 67 -17.09 30.15 13.05
N GLY A 68 -18.22 30.17 13.77
CA GLY A 68 -18.79 31.37 14.41
C GLY A 68 -18.35 31.59 15.86
N GLY A 69 -17.39 30.82 16.38
CA GLY A 69 -16.91 30.91 17.78
C GLY A 69 -17.83 30.26 18.83
N ILE A 70 -18.97 29.68 18.41
CA ILE A 70 -19.92 29.01 19.30
C ILE A 70 -19.40 27.60 19.60
N MET A 71 -19.22 27.29 20.89
CA MET A 71 -18.97 25.94 21.38
C MET A 71 -20.24 25.09 21.29
N LEU A 72 -20.13 23.88 20.74
CA LEU A 72 -21.20 22.88 20.76
C LEU A 72 -21.03 21.95 21.96
N PRO A 73 -22.13 21.58 22.65
CA PRO A 73 -22.06 20.56 23.69
C PRO A 73 -21.76 19.20 23.05
N GLU A 74 -20.91 18.39 23.70
CA GLU A 74 -20.46 17.09 23.20
C GLU A 74 -21.61 16.15 22.80
N LYS A 75 -22.75 16.22 23.51
CA LYS A 75 -23.97 15.44 23.21
C LYS A 75 -24.62 15.76 21.86
N SER A 76 -24.29 16.90 21.26
CA SER A 76 -24.76 17.32 19.93
C SER A 76 -23.73 17.07 18.83
N GLN A 77 -22.52 16.63 19.17
CA GLN A 77 -21.51 16.22 18.19
C GLN A 77 -21.81 14.81 17.69
N GLY A 78 -22.34 14.71 16.46
CA GLY A 78 -22.56 13.43 15.79
C GLY A 78 -21.25 12.67 15.54
N LYS A 79 -21.36 11.37 15.21
CA LYS A 79 -20.19 10.57 14.80
C LYS A 79 -19.51 11.22 13.60
N VAL A 80 -18.23 11.56 13.73
CA VAL A 80 -17.45 12.07 12.58
C VAL A 80 -17.33 10.96 11.54
N LEU A 81 -17.83 11.23 10.33
CA LEU A 81 -17.80 10.30 9.20
C LEU A 81 -16.45 10.30 8.47
N GLN A 82 -15.66 11.36 8.63
CA GLN A 82 -14.30 11.43 8.12
C GLN A 82 -13.34 10.64 9.02
N ALA A 83 -12.42 9.89 8.41
CA ALA A 83 -11.39 9.14 9.12
C ALA A 83 -10.09 9.06 8.32
N THR A 84 -8.99 8.68 8.98
CA THR A 84 -7.71 8.34 8.34
C THR A 84 -7.49 6.83 8.39
N VAL A 85 -7.06 6.23 7.28
CA VAL A 85 -6.70 4.80 7.23
C VAL A 85 -5.38 4.58 7.97
N VAL A 86 -5.39 3.74 9.01
CA VAL A 86 -4.20 3.44 9.83
C VAL A 86 -3.63 2.05 9.58
N ALA A 87 -4.45 1.09 9.11
CA ALA A 87 -4.00 -0.24 8.69
C ALA A 87 -4.87 -0.77 7.56
N THR A 88 -4.28 -1.58 6.68
CA THR A 88 -4.97 -2.24 5.57
C THR A 88 -4.74 -3.75 5.64
N GLY A 89 -5.77 -4.53 5.32
CA GLY A 89 -5.59 -5.94 5.02
C GLY A 89 -4.91 -6.15 3.67
N PRO A 90 -4.46 -7.38 3.36
CA PRO A 90 -3.80 -7.68 2.09
C PRO A 90 -4.74 -7.57 0.88
N GLY A 91 -6.05 -7.69 1.08
CA GLY A 91 -7.04 -7.73 -0.01
C GLY A 91 -7.96 -8.95 0.02
N SER A 92 -8.90 -9.01 -0.91
CA SER A 92 -9.79 -10.16 -1.10
C SER A 92 -9.15 -11.19 -2.03
N VAL A 93 -9.50 -12.47 -1.90
CA VAL A 93 -9.02 -13.54 -2.79
C VAL A 93 -10.19 -14.01 -3.66
N ASN A 94 -10.02 -13.93 -4.97
CA ASN A 94 -11.02 -14.37 -5.94
C ASN A 94 -11.03 -15.90 -6.09
N GLN A 95 -12.08 -16.44 -6.71
CA GLN A 95 -12.26 -17.90 -6.91
C GLN A 95 -11.10 -18.58 -7.69
N LYS A 96 -10.27 -17.80 -8.40
CA LYS A 96 -9.07 -18.27 -9.10
C LYS A 96 -7.79 -18.35 -8.23
N GLY A 97 -7.85 -17.91 -6.97
CA GLY A 97 -6.67 -17.71 -6.12
C GLY A 97 -5.96 -16.36 -6.34
N GLU A 98 -6.39 -15.57 -7.33
CA GLU A 98 -5.91 -14.21 -7.58
C GLU A 98 -6.26 -13.28 -6.40
N LEU A 99 -5.28 -12.52 -5.91
CA LEU A 99 -5.43 -11.61 -4.78
C LEU A 99 -5.68 -10.18 -5.28
N HIS A 100 -6.83 -9.62 -4.91
CA HIS A 100 -7.27 -8.28 -5.25
C HIS A 100 -6.98 -7.34 -4.08
N PRO A 101 -5.96 -6.47 -4.18
CA PRO A 101 -5.59 -5.56 -3.09
C PRO A 101 -6.70 -4.56 -2.80
N VAL A 102 -6.71 -4.03 -1.59
CA VAL A 102 -7.65 -2.96 -1.19
C VAL A 102 -7.45 -1.68 -1.99
N SER A 103 -8.53 -0.91 -2.16
CA SER A 103 -8.60 0.31 -2.98
C SER A 103 -8.00 1.54 -2.29
N VAL A 104 -7.88 1.49 -0.96
CA VAL A 104 -7.35 2.55 -0.09
C VAL A 104 -5.98 2.20 0.47
N LYS A 105 -5.18 3.21 0.84
CA LYS A 105 -3.84 3.03 1.43
C LYS A 105 -3.74 3.62 2.83
N VAL A 106 -2.83 3.08 3.64
CA VAL A 106 -2.45 3.64 4.95
C VAL A 106 -1.98 5.10 4.78
N GLY A 107 -2.60 6.00 5.55
CA GLY A 107 -2.42 7.45 5.49
C GLY A 107 -3.46 8.21 4.66
N GLU A 108 -4.30 7.55 3.87
CA GLU A 108 -5.34 8.22 3.08
C GLU A 108 -6.54 8.65 3.95
N LYS A 109 -7.11 9.82 3.64
CA LYS A 109 -8.37 10.34 4.22
C LYS A 109 -9.57 9.68 3.53
N VAL A 110 -10.51 9.15 4.29
CA VAL A 110 -11.70 8.43 3.77
C VAL A 110 -13.00 8.91 4.40
N LEU A 111 -14.10 8.74 3.66
CA LEU A 111 -15.47 8.94 4.13
C LEU A 111 -16.09 7.58 4.50
N LEU A 112 -16.53 7.47 5.75
CA LEU A 112 -17.19 6.30 6.31
C LEU A 112 -18.72 6.40 6.22
N PRO A 113 -19.44 5.28 6.18
CA PRO A 113 -20.87 5.25 6.40
C PRO A 113 -21.22 5.54 7.88
N GLU A 114 -22.46 6.01 8.12
CA GLU A 114 -23.00 6.29 9.46
C GLU A 114 -23.15 5.05 10.35
N TYR A 115 -23.36 3.90 9.69
CA TYR A 115 -23.65 2.59 10.26
C TYR A 115 -22.62 1.55 9.79
N GLY A 116 -22.53 0.44 10.53
CA GLY A 116 -21.48 -0.56 10.30
C GLY A 116 -20.15 -0.18 10.96
N GLY A 117 -19.13 -1.00 10.66
CA GLY A 117 -17.81 -0.96 11.30
C GLY A 117 -17.80 -1.57 12.71
N THR A 118 -16.80 -2.38 13.00
CA THR A 118 -16.57 -2.91 14.36
C THR A 118 -15.65 -1.97 15.14
N LYS A 119 -16.01 -1.58 16.36
CA LYS A 119 -15.09 -0.85 17.25
C LYS A 119 -14.00 -1.80 17.75
N VAL A 120 -12.74 -1.36 17.69
CA VAL A 120 -11.56 -2.08 18.18
C VAL A 120 -10.74 -1.11 19.03
N VAL A 121 -10.34 -1.50 20.23
CA VAL A 121 -9.46 -0.68 21.09
C VAL A 121 -8.03 -1.20 20.96
N LEU A 122 -7.06 -0.32 20.65
CA LEU A 122 -5.64 -0.66 20.51
C LEU A 122 -4.78 0.33 21.29
N ASP A 123 -4.09 -0.17 22.31
CA ASP A 123 -3.36 0.59 23.35
C ASP A 123 -4.10 1.89 23.71
N ASP A 124 -5.24 1.70 24.37
CA ASP A 124 -6.17 2.71 24.93
C ASP A 124 -6.73 3.77 23.96
N LYS A 125 -6.62 3.53 22.64
CA LYS A 125 -7.27 4.34 21.60
C LYS A 125 -8.40 3.58 20.88
N ASP A 126 -9.46 4.33 20.56
CA ASP A 126 -10.62 3.88 19.80
C ASP A 126 -10.36 3.88 18.27
N TYR A 127 -10.36 2.69 17.68
CA TYR A 127 -10.31 2.47 16.24
C TYR A 127 -11.60 1.83 15.74
N PHE A 128 -11.84 1.93 14.43
CA PHE A 128 -12.96 1.25 13.77
C PHE A 128 -12.47 0.40 12.59
N LEU A 129 -13.09 -0.76 12.40
CA LEU A 129 -12.71 -1.76 11.41
C LEU A 129 -13.87 -1.95 10.42
N PHE A 130 -13.65 -1.58 9.16
CA PHE A 130 -14.61 -1.68 8.05
C PHE A 130 -14.10 -2.66 6.99
N ARG A 131 -14.91 -2.96 5.96
CA ARG A 131 -14.44 -3.53 4.69
C ARG A 131 -14.05 -2.42 3.71
N ASP A 132 -13.16 -2.71 2.77
CA ASP A 132 -12.82 -1.79 1.65
C ASP A 132 -14.08 -1.37 0.87
N GLY A 133 -15.01 -2.32 0.64
CA GLY A 133 -16.30 -2.06 -0.02
C GLY A 133 -17.36 -1.34 0.82
N ASP A 134 -17.15 -1.13 2.13
CA ASP A 134 -18.04 -0.30 2.96
C ASP A 134 -17.67 1.21 2.87
N ILE A 135 -16.47 1.53 2.37
CA ILE A 135 -15.93 2.90 2.35
C ILE A 135 -16.57 3.68 1.20
N LEU A 136 -17.23 4.80 1.53
CA LEU A 136 -18.01 5.58 0.56
C LEU A 136 -17.16 6.39 -0.41
N GLY A 137 -15.92 6.69 -0.04
CA GLY A 137 -14.97 7.39 -0.91
C GLY A 137 -13.68 7.79 -0.19
N LYS A 138 -12.72 8.26 -0.97
CA LYS A 138 -11.46 8.85 -0.48
C LYS A 138 -11.38 10.32 -0.87
N TYR A 139 -10.81 11.13 0.01
CA TYR A 139 -10.48 12.51 -0.30
C TYR A 139 -9.19 12.54 -1.11
N VAL A 140 -9.19 13.28 -2.20
CA VAL A 140 -8.02 13.56 -3.03
C VAL A 140 -7.75 15.05 -2.91
N GLU A 141 -6.59 15.39 -2.36
CA GLU A 141 -6.06 16.74 -2.13
C GLU A 141 -4.72 16.89 -2.87
#